data_AF-A0A919NUS1-F1
#
_entry.id   AF-A0A919NUS1-F1
#
_cell.length_a   1.000
_cell.length_b   1.000
_cell.length_c   1.000
_cell.angle_alpha   90.00
_cell.angle_beta   90.00
_cell.angle_gamma   90.00
#
_symmetry.space_group_name_H-M   'P 1'
#
loop_
_entity.id
_entity.type
_entity.pdbx_description
1 polymer ?
#
loop_
_entity_poly.entity_id
_entity_poly.type
_entity_poly.pdbx_seq_one_letter_code
_entity_poly.pdbx_strand_id
1 'polypeptide(L)'
;MGRWSGIVAGVLKIYPERPAAVLRQVAGDLVTVVWVYLWIRAAVWLHGLVDMLATPGAQLERLAGSLAVNLDAAGKAIGHVPLIGGDVTAPLTRAAGTAQSIAEAGRQQQQWAHDAAYTLPTLLLVVPLGLVLFVWLPLRIRRIRRTAASVEMRGSDAGLDLLALRALARQSVTRLARTHPDVAAGWRLGDPAAIEGLAALELRRVGLRPPTPRPIAYDLPTPVDPWSAG
;
A
#
# COMPACT_ATOMS: atom_id res chain seq x y z
N MET A 1 -1.07 -18.32 28.46
CA MET A 1 -0.17 -17.85 27.38
C MET A 1 -0.34 -18.65 26.06
N GLY A 2 -1.56 -19.01 25.64
CA GLY A 2 -1.78 -19.90 24.46
C GLY A 2 -2.50 -19.27 23.24
N ARG A 3 -2.95 -18.01 23.32
CA ARG A 3 -3.81 -17.39 22.30
C ARG A 3 -3.07 -16.71 21.15
N TRP A 4 -1.76 -16.49 21.30
CA TRP A 4 -0.95 -15.76 20.31
C TRP A 4 -0.26 -16.68 19.29
N SER A 5 0.03 -17.95 19.64
CA SER A 5 0.66 -18.90 18.72
C SER A 5 -0.27 -19.32 17.56
N GLY A 6 -1.59 -19.35 17.78
CA GLY A 6 -2.57 -19.66 16.73
C GLY A 6 -2.72 -18.54 15.68
N ILE A 7 -2.51 -17.28 16.08
CA ILE A 7 -2.58 -16.12 15.18
C ILE A 7 -1.36 -16.12 14.26
N VAL A 8 -0.16 -16.40 14.80
CA VAL A 8 1.08 -16.46 14.01
C VAL A 8 1.11 -17.70 13.09
N ALA A 9 0.59 -18.84 13.56
CA ALA A 9 0.45 -20.04 12.72
C ALA A 9 -0.62 -19.88 11.62
N GLY A 10 -1.69 -19.11 11.88
CA GLY A 10 -2.68 -18.72 10.87
C GLY A 10 -2.12 -17.76 9.81
N VAL A 11 -1.17 -16.89 10.18
CA VAL A 11 -0.50 -15.96 9.26
C VAL A 11 0.45 -16.70 8.29
N LEU A 12 1.05 -17.82 8.69
CA LEU A 12 1.88 -18.64 7.79
C LEU A 12 1.09 -19.54 6.83
N LYS A 13 -0.23 -19.68 7.02
CA LYS A 13 -1.12 -20.43 6.11
C LYS A 13 -1.99 -19.51 5.26
N ILE A 14 -1.40 -18.41 4.78
CA ILE A 14 -2.00 -17.50 3.77
C ILE A 14 -1.35 -17.78 2.41
N TYR A 15 -1.30 -19.06 1.99
CA TYR A 15 -0.97 -19.39 0.61
C TYR A 15 -2.23 -19.91 -0.09
N PRO A 16 -2.76 -19.17 -1.09
CA PRO A 16 -3.76 -19.72 -1.99
C PRO A 16 -3.20 -20.98 -2.66
N GLU A 17 -3.88 -22.10 -2.55
CA GLU A 17 -3.47 -23.39 -3.13
C GLU A 17 -3.57 -23.42 -4.68
N ARG A 18 -3.79 -22.25 -5.30
CA ARG A 18 -3.88 -22.03 -6.75
C ARG A 18 -2.89 -20.97 -7.24
N PRO A 19 -2.04 -21.30 -8.23
CA PRO A 19 -0.96 -20.41 -8.69
C PRO A 19 -1.46 -19.08 -9.28
N ALA A 20 -2.62 -19.06 -9.93
CA ALA A 20 -3.20 -17.84 -10.51
C ALA A 20 -3.74 -16.83 -9.47
N ALA A 21 -4.01 -17.27 -8.24
CA ALA A 21 -4.37 -16.38 -7.14
C ALA A 21 -3.10 -15.82 -6.46
N VAL A 22 -2.08 -16.66 -6.30
CA VAL A 22 -0.75 -16.25 -5.81
C VAL A 22 -0.13 -15.21 -6.74
N LEU A 23 -0.14 -15.44 -8.06
CA LEU A 23 0.48 -14.53 -9.02
C LEU A 23 -0.15 -13.13 -9.01
N ARG A 24 -1.49 -13.04 -8.95
CA ARG A 24 -2.18 -11.74 -8.81
C ARG A 24 -1.87 -11.04 -7.50
N GLN A 25 -1.65 -11.79 -6.42
CA GLN A 25 -1.34 -11.23 -5.12
C GLN A 25 0.10 -10.71 -5.08
N VAL A 26 1.06 -11.50 -5.56
CA VAL A 26 2.46 -11.08 -5.71
C VAL A 26 2.58 -9.90 -6.66
N ALA A 27 1.87 -9.92 -7.80
CA ALA A 27 1.85 -8.79 -8.72
C ALA A 27 1.23 -7.54 -8.07
N GLY A 28 0.14 -7.68 -7.31
CA GLY A 28 -0.48 -6.56 -6.60
C GLY A 28 0.44 -5.97 -5.53
N ASP A 29 1.08 -6.82 -4.73
CA ASP A 29 2.05 -6.40 -3.71
C ASP A 29 3.27 -5.73 -4.37
N LEU A 30 3.80 -6.30 -5.46
CA LEU A 30 4.93 -5.76 -6.20
C LEU A 30 4.58 -4.40 -6.82
N VAL A 31 3.42 -4.26 -7.44
CA VAL A 31 2.94 -2.97 -7.97
C VAL A 31 2.84 -1.94 -6.86
N THR A 32 2.31 -2.30 -5.69
CA THR A 32 2.26 -1.38 -4.54
C THR A 32 3.66 -0.99 -4.06
N VAL A 33 4.60 -1.93 -3.95
CA VAL A 33 5.98 -1.64 -3.55
C VAL A 33 6.67 -0.73 -4.57
N VAL A 34 6.57 -1.05 -5.86
CA VAL A 34 7.13 -0.24 -6.94
C VAL A 34 6.51 1.15 -6.94
N TRP A 35 5.19 1.25 -6.77
CA TRP A 35 4.48 2.52 -6.68
C TRP A 35 5.00 3.38 -5.53
N VAL A 36 5.04 2.83 -4.31
CA VAL A 36 5.56 3.54 -3.12
C VAL A 36 7.01 3.95 -3.33
N TYR A 37 7.84 3.06 -3.86
CA TYR A 37 9.25 3.36 -4.18
C TYR A 37 9.38 4.53 -5.16
N LEU A 38 8.60 4.54 -6.24
CA LEU A 38 8.62 5.61 -7.24
C LEU A 38 8.23 6.96 -6.62
N TRP A 39 7.22 7.00 -5.76
CA TRP A 39 6.80 8.24 -5.09
C TRP A 39 7.81 8.74 -4.06
N ILE A 40 8.46 7.84 -3.32
CA ILE A 40 9.58 8.21 -2.44
C ILE A 40 10.71 8.81 -3.27
N ARG A 41 11.08 8.18 -4.39
CA ARG A 41 12.12 8.68 -5.30
C ARG A 41 11.75 10.05 -5.88
N ALA A 42 10.50 10.24 -6.28
CA ALA A 42 9.99 11.52 -6.78
C ALA A 42 10.05 12.62 -5.70
N ALA A 43 9.67 12.32 -4.46
CA ALA A 43 9.75 13.28 -3.34
C ALA A 43 11.20 13.67 -3.03
N VAL A 44 12.12 12.70 -2.97
CA VAL A 44 13.56 12.95 -2.78
C VAL A 44 14.14 13.80 -3.91
N TRP A 45 13.76 13.49 -5.16
CA TRP A 45 14.20 14.25 -6.32
C TRP A 45 13.68 15.70 -6.28
N LEU A 46 12.39 15.89 -5.95
CA LEU A 46 11.79 17.21 -5.80
C LEU A 46 12.47 18.02 -4.69
N HIS A 47 12.75 17.41 -3.53
CA HIS A 47 13.49 18.06 -2.45
C HIS A 47 14.85 18.58 -2.94
N GLY A 48 15.61 17.74 -3.66
CA GLY A 48 16.90 18.14 -4.23
C GLY A 48 16.79 19.29 -5.25
N LEU A 49 15.73 19.31 -6.08
CA LEU A 49 15.48 20.43 -6.98
C LEU A 49 15.22 21.74 -6.22
N VAL A 50 14.42 21.71 -5.16
CA VAL A 50 14.13 22.91 -4.36
C VAL A 50 15.37 23.38 -3.61
N ASP A 51 16.18 22.47 -3.07
CA ASP A 51 17.41 22.79 -2.35
C ASP A 51 18.48 23.42 -3.26
N MET A 52 18.57 22.95 -4.52
CA MET A 52 19.39 23.59 -5.54
C MET A 52 18.97 25.04 -5.80
N LEU A 53 17.68 25.36 -5.73
CA LEU A 53 17.18 26.74 -5.86
C LEU A 53 17.46 27.59 -4.62
N ALA A 54 17.60 26.99 -3.44
CA ALA A 54 17.87 27.70 -2.18
C ALA A 54 19.36 28.10 -2.02
N THR A 55 20.26 27.28 -2.55
CA THR A 55 21.72 27.42 -2.35
C THR A 55 22.30 28.77 -2.84
N PRO A 56 21.91 29.31 -4.02
CA PRO A 56 22.41 30.61 -4.49
C PRO A 56 22.01 31.78 -3.59
N GLY A 57 20.81 31.74 -3.00
CA GLY A 57 20.32 32.78 -2.09
C GLY A 57 21.17 32.91 -0.83
N ALA A 58 21.58 31.79 -0.25
CA ALA A 58 22.44 31.76 0.94
C ALA A 58 23.86 32.27 0.65
N GLN A 59 24.38 32.09 -0.58
CA GLN A 59 25.67 32.68 -0.95
C GLN A 59 25.58 34.19 -1.15
N LEU A 60 24.52 34.66 -1.83
CA LEU A 60 24.26 36.09 -2.03
C LEU A 60 24.07 36.83 -0.70
N GLU A 61 23.33 36.24 0.23
CA GLU A 61 23.10 36.76 1.58
C GLU A 61 24.42 37.02 2.32
N ARG A 62 25.30 36.03 2.38
CA ARG A 62 26.63 36.15 3.01
C ARG A 62 27.51 37.19 2.32
N LEU A 63 27.55 37.19 0.99
CA LEU A 63 28.37 38.15 0.23
C LEU A 63 27.89 39.59 0.46
N ALA A 64 26.58 39.84 0.31
CA ALA A 64 25.99 41.16 0.48
C ALA A 64 26.09 41.64 1.93
N GLY A 65 25.91 40.75 2.91
CA GLY A 65 26.12 41.06 4.33
C GLY A 65 27.55 41.47 4.64
N SER A 66 28.54 40.72 4.12
CA SER A 66 29.96 41.07 4.30
C SER A 66 30.31 42.41 3.63
N LEU A 67 29.75 42.68 2.45
CA LEU A 67 29.95 43.93 1.74
C LEU A 67 29.34 45.11 2.50
N ALA A 68 28.13 44.96 3.06
CA ALA A 68 27.50 45.97 3.89
C ALA A 68 28.36 46.36 5.09
N VAL A 69 28.90 45.37 5.82
CA VAL A 69 29.79 45.59 6.98
C VAL A 69 31.06 46.33 6.57
N ASN A 70 31.70 45.93 5.48
CA ASN A 70 32.94 46.55 5.01
C ASN A 70 32.72 48.00 4.54
N LEU A 71 31.62 48.27 3.82
CA LEU A 71 31.28 49.61 3.34
C LEU A 71 30.94 50.55 4.50
N ASP A 72 30.21 50.07 5.51
CA ASP A 72 29.91 50.84 6.72
C ASP A 72 31.18 51.17 7.52
N ALA A 73 32.07 50.19 7.68
CA ALA A 73 33.36 50.41 8.33
C ALA A 73 34.24 51.42 7.57
N ALA A 74 34.29 51.33 6.24
CA ALA A 74 35.02 52.29 5.40
C ALA A 74 34.44 53.71 5.50
N GLY A 75 33.11 53.84 5.49
CA GLY A 75 32.44 55.13 5.67
C GLY A 75 32.79 55.77 7.02
N LYS A 76 32.74 54.98 8.10
CA LYS A 76 33.12 55.44 9.44
C LYS A 76 34.59 55.86 9.52
N ALA A 77 35.50 55.11 8.91
CA ALA A 77 36.92 55.45 8.92
C ALA A 77 37.21 56.79 8.19
N ILE A 78 36.61 57.00 7.03
CA ILE A 78 36.84 58.19 6.18
C ILE A 78 36.12 59.44 6.73
N GLY A 79 35.00 59.25 7.44
CA GLY A 79 34.24 60.35 8.05
C GLY A 79 35.03 61.22 9.04
N HIS A 80 36.19 60.75 9.52
CA HIS A 80 37.07 61.50 10.42
C HIS A 80 38.02 62.48 9.71
N VAL A 81 38.02 62.55 8.37
CA VAL A 81 38.90 63.43 7.59
C VAL A 81 38.26 64.82 7.40
N PRO A 82 38.87 65.93 7.89
CA PRO A 82 38.37 67.28 7.68
C PRO A 82 38.29 67.66 6.19
N LEU A 83 37.31 68.48 5.81
CA LEU A 83 36.98 68.93 4.44
C LEU A 83 36.40 67.90 3.44
N ILE A 84 36.72 66.60 3.51
CA ILE A 84 36.32 65.63 2.45
C ILE A 84 35.46 64.47 3.00
N GLY A 85 35.43 64.25 4.32
CA GLY A 85 34.75 63.10 4.93
C GLY A 85 33.28 62.95 4.55
N GLY A 86 32.51 64.04 4.51
CA GLY A 86 31.07 64.01 4.21
C GLY A 86 30.71 63.51 2.80
N ASP A 87 31.44 63.99 1.79
CA ASP A 87 31.16 63.69 0.37
C ASP A 87 31.45 62.23 0.01
N VAL A 88 32.36 61.59 0.74
CA VAL A 88 32.73 60.18 0.56
C VAL A 88 31.91 59.25 1.46
N THR A 89 31.54 59.70 2.67
CA THR A 89 30.78 58.87 3.62
C THR A 89 29.35 58.59 3.13
N ALA A 90 28.65 59.60 2.60
CA ALA A 90 27.26 59.46 2.16
C ALA A 90 27.03 58.36 1.08
N PRO A 91 27.81 58.26 0.00
CA PRO A 91 27.67 57.16 -0.96
C PRO A 91 28.04 55.79 -0.36
N LEU A 92 29.04 55.70 0.53
CA LEU A 92 29.41 54.45 1.21
C LEU A 92 28.28 53.94 2.11
N THR A 93 27.67 54.82 2.91
CA THR A 93 26.52 54.45 3.77
C THR A 93 25.31 54.02 2.96
N ARG A 94 25.04 54.69 1.82
CA ARG A 94 23.95 54.26 0.90
C ARG A 94 24.22 52.88 0.31
N ALA A 95 25.45 52.63 -0.15
CA ALA A 95 25.85 51.33 -0.69
C ALA A 95 25.76 50.22 0.38
N ALA A 96 26.17 50.51 1.62
CA ALA A 96 26.01 49.60 2.75
C ALA A 96 24.53 49.24 2.99
N GLY A 97 23.63 50.24 2.98
CA GLY A 97 22.19 50.03 3.09
C GLY A 97 21.61 49.18 1.96
N THR A 98 22.01 49.42 0.70
CA THR A 98 21.59 48.58 -0.44
C THR A 98 22.07 47.14 -0.31
N ALA A 99 23.34 46.94 0.08
CA ALA A 99 23.89 45.62 0.31
C ALA A 99 23.16 44.90 1.46
N GLN A 100 22.78 45.62 2.51
CA GLN A 100 22.00 45.07 3.62
C GLN A 100 20.59 44.64 3.17
N SER A 101 19.90 45.45 2.35
CA SER A 101 18.60 45.08 1.77
C SER A 101 18.68 43.83 0.89
N ILE A 102 19.76 43.67 0.11
CA ILE A 102 20.00 42.45 -0.68
C ILE A 102 20.21 41.24 0.25
N ALA A 103 20.97 41.40 1.33
CA ALA A 103 21.18 40.33 2.31
C ALA A 103 19.86 39.91 2.99
N GLU A 104 19.03 40.89 3.38
CA GLU A 104 17.69 40.65 3.95
C GLU A 104 16.80 39.86 2.98
N ALA A 105 16.76 40.25 1.71
CA ALA A 105 16.00 39.56 0.67
C ALA A 105 16.49 38.11 0.47
N GLY A 106 17.81 37.90 0.49
CA GLY A 106 18.41 36.56 0.45
C GLY A 106 17.99 35.68 1.62
N ARG A 107 17.97 36.22 2.84
CA ARG A 107 17.48 35.51 4.05
C ARG A 107 16.00 35.13 3.93
N GLN A 108 15.15 36.08 3.53
CA GLN A 108 13.72 35.84 3.41
C GLN A 108 13.39 34.79 2.35
N GLN A 109 14.07 34.82 1.21
CA GLN A 109 13.94 33.81 0.16
C GLN A 109 14.37 32.42 0.66
N GLN A 110 15.47 32.34 1.42
CA GLN A 110 15.95 31.06 1.96
C GLN A 110 14.94 30.42 2.91
N GLN A 111 14.24 31.22 3.72
CA GLN A 111 13.21 30.74 4.63
C GLN A 111 12.03 30.11 3.86
N TRP A 112 11.54 30.76 2.81
CA TRP A 112 10.47 30.22 1.97
C TRP A 112 10.91 28.99 1.18
N ALA A 113 12.15 28.98 0.68
CA ALA A 113 12.70 27.83 -0.04
C ALA A 113 12.84 26.62 0.90
N HIS A 114 13.27 26.84 2.14
CA HIS A 114 13.36 25.80 3.16
C HIS A 114 11.98 25.21 3.47
N ASP A 115 10.98 26.06 3.74
CA ASP A 115 9.60 25.62 3.99
C ASP A 115 9.03 24.83 2.79
N ALA A 116 9.27 25.30 1.56
CA ALA A 116 8.85 24.61 0.35
C ALA A 116 9.56 23.25 0.17
N ALA A 117 10.85 23.17 0.48
CA ALA A 117 11.65 21.96 0.38
C ALA A 117 11.14 20.84 1.28
N TYR A 118 10.52 21.16 2.43
CA TYR A 118 9.88 20.16 3.28
C TYR A 118 8.40 19.95 2.93
N THR A 119 7.66 21.02 2.68
CA THR A 119 6.20 20.96 2.55
C THR A 119 5.78 20.28 1.24
N LEU A 120 6.41 20.63 0.11
CA LEU A 120 6.02 20.12 -1.20
C LEU A 120 6.31 18.61 -1.34
N PRO A 121 7.50 18.09 -1.01
CA PRO A 121 7.76 16.66 -1.08
C PRO A 121 6.91 15.86 -0.10
N THR A 122 6.61 16.42 1.08
CA THR A 122 5.75 15.77 2.07
C THR A 122 4.33 15.62 1.52
N LEU A 123 3.72 16.69 0.98
CA LEU A 123 2.40 16.60 0.35
C LEU A 123 2.40 15.59 -0.81
N LEU A 124 3.45 15.63 -1.64
CA LEU A 124 3.62 14.72 -2.77
C LEU A 124 3.66 13.25 -2.31
N LEU A 125 4.20 12.97 -1.13
CA LEU A 125 4.30 11.62 -0.57
C LEU A 125 3.00 11.19 0.15
N VAL A 126 2.36 12.10 0.89
CA VAL A 126 1.17 11.79 1.71
C VAL A 126 0.00 11.34 0.85
N VAL A 127 -0.25 11.98 -0.30
CA VAL A 127 -1.38 11.66 -1.19
C VAL A 127 -1.33 10.20 -1.69
N PRO A 128 -0.24 9.73 -2.34
CA PRO A 128 -0.16 8.36 -2.83
C PRO A 128 -0.08 7.33 -1.70
N LEU A 129 0.58 7.63 -0.57
CA LEU A 129 0.61 6.73 0.58
C LEU A 129 -0.78 6.60 1.21
N GLY A 130 -1.51 7.70 1.34
CA GLY A 130 -2.90 7.72 1.79
C GLY A 130 -3.78 6.84 0.90
N LEU A 131 -3.65 6.96 -0.43
CA LEU A 131 -4.40 6.12 -1.37
C LEU A 131 -4.13 4.63 -1.13
N VAL A 132 -2.86 4.23 -0.97
CA VAL A 132 -2.50 2.83 -0.66
C VAL A 132 -3.09 2.40 0.70
N LEU A 133 -2.97 3.24 1.72
CA LEU A 133 -3.43 2.93 3.07
C LEU A 133 -4.96 2.80 3.16
N PHE A 134 -5.70 3.72 2.54
CA PHE A 134 -7.15 3.81 2.64
C PHE A 134 -7.92 2.97 1.61
N VAL A 135 -7.33 2.68 0.45
CA VAL A 135 -8.01 1.88 -0.58
C VAL A 135 -7.51 0.44 -0.55
N TRP A 136 -6.19 0.24 -0.62
CA TRP A 136 -5.63 -1.09 -0.82
C TRP A 136 -5.61 -1.93 0.46
N LEU A 137 -5.21 -1.33 1.59
CA LEU A 137 -5.13 -2.03 2.87
C LEU A 137 -6.47 -2.62 3.35
N PRO A 138 -7.61 -1.88 3.36
CA PRO A 138 -8.88 -2.46 3.78
C PRO A 138 -9.41 -3.51 2.79
N LEU A 139 -9.19 -3.33 1.49
CA LEU A 139 -9.54 -4.35 0.50
C LEU A 139 -8.75 -5.64 0.72
N ARG A 140 -7.46 -5.52 1.07
CA ARG A 140 -6.59 -6.65 1.38
C ARG A 140 -7.01 -7.36 2.66
N ILE A 141 -7.25 -6.61 3.74
CA ILE A 141 -7.74 -7.15 5.01
C ILE A 141 -9.08 -7.86 4.82
N ARG A 142 -10.02 -7.27 4.07
CA ARG A 142 -11.32 -7.91 3.79
C ARG A 142 -11.18 -9.22 3.03
N ARG A 143 -10.24 -9.32 2.08
CA ARG A 143 -9.97 -10.58 1.36
C ARG A 143 -9.36 -11.63 2.28
N ILE A 144 -8.36 -11.27 3.08
CA ILE A 144 -7.72 -12.20 4.04
C ILE A 144 -8.75 -12.75 5.03
N ARG A 145 -9.60 -11.88 5.60
CA ARG A 145 -10.65 -12.30 6.54
C ARG A 145 -11.68 -13.25 5.91
N ARG A 146 -12.05 -13.02 4.65
CA ARG A 146 -12.98 -13.92 3.92
C ARG A 146 -12.36 -15.29 3.67
N THR A 147 -11.09 -15.34 3.27
CA THR A 147 -10.39 -16.62 3.04
C THR A 147 -10.20 -17.37 4.36
N ALA A 148 -9.81 -16.68 5.43
CA ALA A 148 -9.63 -17.30 6.76
C ALA A 148 -10.91 -17.95 7.28
N ALA A 149 -12.06 -17.28 7.17
CA ALA A 149 -13.36 -17.85 7.58
C ALA A 149 -13.73 -19.10 6.76
N SER A 150 -13.36 -19.17 5.47
CA SER A 150 -13.59 -20.35 4.64
C SER A 150 -12.65 -21.52 4.94
N VAL A 151 -11.44 -21.24 5.43
CA VAL A 151 -10.49 -22.27 5.88
C VAL A 151 -10.96 -22.91 7.19
N GLU A 152 -11.48 -22.11 8.13
CA GLU A 152 -12.05 -22.59 9.39
C GLU A 152 -13.27 -23.49 9.17
N MET A 153 -14.18 -23.09 8.28
CA MET A 153 -15.36 -23.88 7.90
C MET A 153 -15.03 -25.21 7.21
N ARG A 154 -13.82 -25.38 6.65
CA ARG A 154 -13.43 -26.64 6.00
C ARG A 154 -13.14 -27.76 7.02
N GLY A 155 -12.91 -27.42 8.29
CA GLY A 155 -12.51 -28.37 9.33
C GLY A 155 -13.66 -29.08 10.05
N SER A 156 -14.92 -28.78 9.73
CA SER A 156 -16.09 -29.36 10.38
C SER A 156 -17.21 -29.69 9.38
N ASP A 157 -17.98 -30.75 9.65
CA ASP A 157 -19.13 -31.14 8.81
C ASP A 157 -20.18 -30.02 8.73
N ALA A 158 -20.49 -29.38 9.87
CA ALA A 158 -21.36 -28.20 9.91
C ALA A 158 -20.82 -27.00 9.09
N GLY A 159 -19.50 -26.90 8.91
CA GLY A 159 -18.88 -25.89 8.09
C GLY A 159 -18.96 -26.20 6.59
N LEU A 160 -18.92 -27.47 6.19
CA LEU A 160 -19.20 -27.92 4.82
C LEU A 160 -20.64 -27.59 4.40
N ASP A 161 -21.61 -27.79 5.30
CA ASP A 161 -23.00 -27.42 5.06
C ASP A 161 -23.16 -25.92 4.81
N LEU A 162 -22.51 -25.08 5.63
CA LEU A 162 -22.54 -23.62 5.43
C LEU A 162 -21.86 -23.18 4.14
N LEU A 163 -20.79 -23.87 3.71
CA LEU A 163 -20.13 -23.61 2.43
C LEU A 163 -21.03 -24.00 1.26
N ALA A 164 -21.75 -25.11 1.37
CA ALA A 164 -22.65 -25.59 0.35
C ALA A 164 -23.94 -24.74 0.24
N LEU A 165 -24.51 -24.28 1.37
CA LEU A 165 -25.57 -23.25 1.37
C LEU A 165 -25.13 -21.96 0.68
N ARG A 166 -23.90 -21.53 0.95
CA ARG A 166 -23.32 -20.34 0.31
C ARG A 166 -23.12 -20.55 -1.19
N ALA A 167 -22.77 -21.77 -1.62
CA ALA A 167 -22.69 -22.12 -3.03
C ALA A 167 -24.07 -21.99 -3.69
N LEU A 168 -25.11 -22.58 -3.11
CA LEU A 168 -26.50 -22.49 -3.62
C LEU A 168 -26.97 -21.04 -3.73
N ALA A 169 -26.64 -20.19 -2.76
CA ALA A 169 -27.07 -18.79 -2.74
C ALA A 169 -26.32 -17.86 -3.72
N ARG A 170 -25.11 -18.22 -4.17
CA ARG A 170 -24.22 -17.30 -4.90
C ARG A 170 -23.76 -17.79 -6.27
N GLN A 171 -24.00 -19.05 -6.60
CA GLN A 171 -23.50 -19.66 -7.84
C GLN A 171 -24.62 -19.75 -8.87
N SER A 172 -24.24 -19.65 -10.15
CA SER A 172 -25.22 -19.76 -11.24
C SER A 172 -25.75 -21.20 -11.36
N VAL A 173 -27.00 -21.32 -11.78
CA VAL A 173 -27.70 -22.61 -12.00
C VAL A 173 -26.89 -23.55 -12.90
N THR A 174 -26.24 -23.00 -13.94
CA THR A 174 -25.36 -23.75 -14.85
C THR A 174 -24.15 -24.38 -14.15
N ARG A 175 -23.59 -23.74 -13.13
CA ARG A 175 -22.47 -24.31 -12.35
C ARG A 175 -22.95 -25.35 -11.36
N LEU A 176 -24.10 -25.11 -10.73
CA LEU A 176 -24.71 -26.05 -9.80
C LEU A 176 -25.04 -27.36 -10.51
N ALA A 177 -25.69 -27.31 -11.67
CA ALA A 177 -26.07 -28.49 -12.46
C ALA A 177 -24.89 -29.38 -12.92
N ARG A 178 -23.67 -28.83 -12.98
CA ARG A 178 -22.45 -29.62 -13.30
C ARG A 178 -21.87 -30.38 -12.12
N THR A 179 -22.36 -30.12 -10.91
CA THR A 179 -21.79 -30.68 -9.67
C THR A 179 -22.45 -31.99 -9.25
N HIS A 180 -23.76 -32.13 -9.47
CA HIS A 180 -24.52 -33.34 -9.15
C HIS A 180 -25.71 -33.47 -10.14
N PRO A 181 -26.09 -34.70 -10.57
CA PRO A 181 -27.22 -34.91 -11.50
C PRO A 181 -28.55 -34.35 -10.97
N ASP A 182 -28.76 -34.43 -9.65
CA ASP A 182 -29.87 -33.80 -8.95
C ASP A 182 -29.37 -33.10 -7.67
N VAL A 183 -28.87 -31.88 -7.83
CA VAL A 183 -28.31 -31.07 -6.72
C VAL A 183 -29.39 -30.73 -5.69
N ALA A 184 -30.62 -30.47 -6.13
CA ALA A 184 -31.68 -29.97 -5.28
C ALA A 184 -32.26 -31.07 -4.40
N ALA A 185 -32.49 -32.27 -4.95
CA ALA A 185 -32.92 -33.41 -4.17
C ALA A 185 -31.80 -33.91 -3.26
N GLY A 186 -30.57 -34.05 -3.77
CA GLY A 186 -29.42 -34.49 -2.98
C GLY A 186 -29.16 -33.58 -1.78
N TRP A 187 -29.23 -32.25 -1.96
CA TRP A 187 -29.11 -31.30 -0.85
C TRP A 187 -30.25 -31.45 0.19
N ARG A 188 -31.51 -31.57 -0.27
CA ARG A 188 -32.67 -31.70 0.64
C ARG A 188 -32.66 -33.00 1.43
N LEU A 189 -32.14 -34.07 0.85
CA LEU A 189 -32.03 -35.40 1.47
C LEU A 189 -30.76 -35.55 2.32
N GLY A 190 -29.90 -34.53 2.38
CA GLY A 190 -28.67 -34.57 3.14
C GLY A 190 -27.61 -35.51 2.55
N ASP A 191 -27.62 -35.72 1.23
CA ASP A 191 -26.64 -36.56 0.55
C ASP A 191 -25.22 -35.98 0.73
N PRO A 192 -24.30 -36.70 1.40
CA PRO A 192 -22.94 -36.24 1.64
C PRO A 192 -22.20 -35.89 0.36
N ALA A 193 -22.45 -36.60 -0.76
CA ALA A 193 -21.77 -36.34 -2.02
C ALA A 193 -22.22 -35.01 -2.66
N ALA A 194 -23.52 -34.70 -2.58
CA ALA A 194 -24.07 -33.43 -3.02
C ALA A 194 -23.55 -32.25 -2.17
N ILE A 195 -23.50 -32.40 -0.85
CA ILE A 195 -22.97 -31.40 0.09
C ILE A 195 -21.48 -31.15 -0.17
N GLU A 196 -20.66 -32.20 -0.26
CA GLU A 196 -19.21 -32.10 -0.54
C GLU A 196 -18.96 -31.45 -1.91
N GLY A 197 -19.73 -31.80 -2.93
CA GLY A 197 -19.64 -31.22 -4.27
C GLY A 197 -19.93 -29.72 -4.29
N LEU A 198 -20.96 -29.28 -3.57
CA LEU A 198 -21.34 -27.87 -3.42
C LEU A 198 -20.31 -27.09 -2.60
N ALA A 199 -19.86 -27.65 -1.48
CA ALA A 199 -18.80 -27.07 -0.65
C ALA A 199 -17.49 -26.93 -1.44
N ALA A 200 -17.14 -27.94 -2.23
CA ALA A 200 -16.00 -27.90 -3.14
C ALA A 200 -16.13 -26.76 -4.16
N LEU A 201 -17.33 -26.49 -4.67
CA LEU A 201 -17.57 -25.43 -5.64
C LEU A 201 -17.36 -24.03 -5.04
N GLU A 202 -17.77 -23.81 -3.79
CA GLU A 202 -17.49 -22.55 -3.07
C GLU A 202 -16.01 -22.43 -2.67
N LEU A 203 -15.37 -23.52 -2.20
CA LEU A 203 -13.93 -23.55 -1.90
C LEU A 203 -13.09 -23.20 -3.13
N ARG A 204 -13.45 -23.74 -4.30
CA ARG A 204 -12.85 -23.39 -5.59
C ARG A 204 -13.05 -21.91 -5.93
N ARG A 205 -14.16 -21.27 -5.54
CA ARG A 205 -14.36 -19.83 -5.80
C ARG A 205 -13.44 -18.94 -4.97
N VAL A 206 -13.15 -19.32 -3.72
CA VAL A 206 -12.20 -18.62 -2.84
C VAL A 206 -10.74 -19.06 -3.06
N GLY A 207 -10.49 -20.04 -3.92
CA GLY A 207 -9.14 -20.48 -4.32
C GLY A 207 -8.52 -21.56 -3.44
N LEU A 208 -9.33 -22.24 -2.63
CA LEU A 208 -8.94 -23.36 -1.78
C LEU A 208 -9.15 -24.68 -2.52
N ARG A 209 -8.33 -25.71 -2.27
CA ARG A 209 -8.58 -27.07 -2.75
C ARG A 209 -9.82 -27.62 -2.04
N PRO A 210 -10.65 -28.41 -2.74
CA PRO A 210 -11.74 -29.13 -2.10
C PRO A 210 -11.19 -30.29 -1.25
N PRO A 211 -11.93 -30.78 -0.24
CA PRO A 211 -11.68 -32.09 0.38
C PRO A 211 -11.67 -33.18 -0.70
N THR A 212 -10.90 -34.24 -0.50
CA THR A 212 -10.93 -35.41 -1.37
C THR A 212 -12.33 -36.03 -1.28
N PRO A 213 -13.05 -36.23 -2.40
CA PRO A 213 -14.38 -36.82 -2.36
C PRO A 213 -14.31 -38.21 -1.72
N ARG A 214 -15.20 -38.49 -0.77
CA ARG A 214 -15.35 -39.86 -0.26
C ARG A 214 -15.84 -40.74 -1.42
N PRO A 215 -15.20 -41.89 -1.71
CA PRO A 215 -15.60 -42.71 -2.84
C PRO A 215 -17.08 -43.07 -2.72
N ILE A 216 -17.83 -42.72 -3.76
CA ILE A 216 -19.23 -43.08 -3.94
C ILE A 216 -19.27 -44.60 -3.96
N ALA A 217 -19.66 -45.21 -2.83
CA ALA A 217 -20.12 -46.58 -2.83
C ALA A 217 -21.46 -46.55 -3.58
N TYR A 218 -21.40 -46.67 -4.90
CA TYR A 218 -22.52 -47.29 -5.57
C TYR A 218 -22.59 -48.68 -4.96
N ASP A 219 -23.63 -48.97 -4.19
CA ASP A 219 -24.17 -50.32 -4.10
C ASP A 219 -24.60 -50.68 -5.53
N LEU A 220 -23.61 -50.98 -6.38
CA LEU A 220 -23.85 -51.82 -7.54
C LEU A 220 -24.36 -53.12 -6.92
N PRO A 221 -25.57 -53.59 -7.30
CA PRO A 221 -25.99 -54.92 -6.87
C PRO A 221 -24.82 -55.85 -7.14
N THR A 222 -24.31 -56.49 -6.09
CA THR A 222 -23.28 -57.53 -6.23
C THR A 222 -23.75 -58.44 -7.35
N PRO A 223 -22.94 -58.68 -8.40
CA PRO A 223 -23.35 -59.56 -9.49
C PRO A 223 -23.89 -60.84 -8.84
N VAL A 224 -25.19 -61.08 -8.98
CA VAL A 224 -25.78 -62.33 -8.51
C VAL A 224 -25.09 -63.41 -9.31
N ASP A 225 -24.25 -64.21 -8.65
CA ASP A 225 -23.50 -65.26 -9.32
C ASP A 225 -24.50 -66.26 -9.90
N PRO A 226 -24.64 -66.35 -11.24
CA PRO A 226 -25.66 -67.20 -11.86
C PRO A 226 -25.40 -68.69 -11.61
N TRP A 227 -24.26 -69.06 -11.01
CA TRP A 227 -23.86 -70.43 -10.73
C TRP A 227 -24.07 -70.87 -9.27
N SER A 228 -24.72 -70.05 -8.43
CA SER A 228 -24.95 -70.37 -7.02
C SER A 228 -26.14 -71.31 -6.74
N ALA A 229 -26.79 -71.85 -7.78
CA ALA A 229 -27.81 -72.89 -7.65
C ALA A 229 -27.37 -74.15 -8.43
N GLY A 230 -26.66 -75.04 -7.73
CA GLY A 230 -26.29 -76.37 -8.19
C GLY A 230 -26.09 -77.29 -6.99
#